data_AF-A0A4P9VW22-F1
#
_entry.id   AF-A0A4P9VW22-F1
#
_cell.length_a   1.000
_cell.length_b   1.000
_cell.length_c   1.000
_cell.angle_alpha   90.00
_cell.angle_beta   90.00
_cell.angle_gamma   90.00
#
_symmetry.space_group_name_H-M   'P 1'
#
loop_
_entity.id
_entity.type
_entity.pdbx_description
1 polymer ?
#
loop_
_entity_poly.entity_id
_entity_poly.type
_entity_poly.pdbx_seq_one_letter_code
_entity_poly.pdbx_strand_id
1 'polypeptide(L)'
;MRVVSAVLLLGLVAPALTTPDCRPGCNRPSGANFTAFLDLLQPSNQFFQRAAFHDCGDGSIFDGTGGADGSLQFETGRTVNAGLAPTVNFLASTAHSMGVSVADTIVLAATLSVVRCGGPNIKFFPGRIDAKSAGPDGRIPVPTDSEGFLQSDLGRRMSMTFAEQTSFITGSHTIGCVHGADQPQLTKKSCAPFDTTSTVFDNQIFKELVAGTSKDLLGTDQRMLSDPVYQSSIQQWAASQSAFFGEYTTAFGKLDHDADRQHAGAEAQRGSLGGAPIGAFDVRRGLGALRHPEPRGNALQRRARLHREMLPQDRNLGQGG
;
A
#
# COMPACT_ATOMS: atom_id res chain seq x y z
N MET A 1 -26.29 -3.55 -6.48
CA MET A 1 -25.22 -4.41 -5.94
C MET A 1 -25.25 -4.27 -4.44
N ARG A 2 -25.35 -5.38 -3.70
CA ARG A 2 -25.56 -5.37 -2.24
C ARG A 2 -24.30 -4.85 -1.55
N VAL A 3 -24.46 -3.83 -0.71
CA VAL A 3 -23.43 -3.26 0.14
C VAL A 3 -23.02 -4.33 1.15
N VAL A 4 -21.83 -4.89 0.98
CA VAL A 4 -21.27 -5.88 1.91
C VAL A 4 -20.64 -5.11 3.07
N SER A 5 -21.23 -5.24 4.27
CA SER A 5 -20.71 -4.58 5.48
C SER A 5 -19.29 -5.06 5.81
N ALA A 6 -18.41 -4.20 6.34
CA ALA A 6 -17.00 -4.52 6.67
C ALA A 6 -16.84 -5.76 7.59
N VAL A 7 -17.84 -6.03 8.44
CA VAL A 7 -17.89 -7.23 9.29
C VAL A 7 -18.07 -8.50 8.46
N LEU A 8 -18.78 -8.42 7.34
CA LEU A 8 -18.88 -9.50 6.33
C LEU A 8 -17.57 -9.65 5.55
N LEU A 9 -16.82 -8.56 5.29
CA LEU A 9 -15.50 -8.58 4.66
C LEU A 9 -14.46 -9.35 5.49
N LEU A 10 -14.60 -9.33 6.82
CA LEU A 10 -13.76 -10.07 7.77
C LEU A 10 -14.35 -11.44 8.14
N GLY A 11 -15.67 -11.63 8.05
CA GLY A 11 -16.39 -12.82 8.53
C GLY A 11 -16.84 -13.84 7.46
N LEU A 12 -17.00 -13.46 6.19
CA LEU A 12 -17.33 -14.39 5.09
C LEU A 12 -16.13 -15.18 4.56
N VAL A 13 -14.93 -14.92 5.08
CA VAL A 13 -13.69 -15.43 4.49
C VAL A 13 -13.21 -16.75 5.09
N ALA A 14 -13.92 -17.30 6.08
CA ALA A 14 -13.53 -18.53 6.78
C ALA A 14 -13.80 -19.83 6.00
N PRO A 15 -14.70 -19.86 5.00
CA PRO A 15 -14.80 -20.95 4.07
C PRO A 15 -14.54 -20.42 2.64
N ALA A 16 -13.37 -19.76 2.33
CA ALA A 16 -12.67 -19.47 1.00
C ALA A 16 -11.58 -20.39 0.27
N LEU A 17 -10.48 -20.85 0.91
CA LEU A 17 -9.42 -21.81 0.47
C LEU A 17 -8.86 -22.93 1.45
N THR A 18 -9.30 -24.19 1.48
CA THR A 18 -8.54 -25.29 2.10
C THR A 18 -8.03 -26.23 1.01
N THR A 19 -6.72 -26.44 1.04
CA THR A 19 -5.93 -27.53 0.43
C THR A 19 -5.18 -27.25 -0.88
N PRO A 20 -4.01 -27.89 -1.04
CA PRO A 20 -2.93 -27.43 -1.90
C PRO A 20 -2.84 -28.31 -3.13
N ASP A 21 -3.44 -27.87 -4.24
CA ASP A 21 -3.07 -28.27 -5.60
C ASP A 21 -4.07 -27.61 -6.55
N CYS A 22 -3.60 -26.78 -7.49
CA CYS A 22 -4.40 -26.35 -8.64
C CYS A 22 -3.52 -26.04 -9.85
N ARG A 23 -3.53 -26.97 -10.81
CA ARG A 23 -3.33 -26.73 -12.26
C ARG A 23 -4.72 -26.53 -12.93
N PRO A 24 -4.81 -26.07 -14.19
CA PRO A 24 -5.84 -25.12 -14.63
C PRO A 24 -7.17 -25.77 -15.03
N GLY A 25 -8.27 -25.19 -14.54
CA GLY A 25 -9.64 -25.47 -14.99
C GLY A 25 -10.65 -25.54 -13.84
N CYS A 26 -11.62 -24.61 -13.86
CA CYS A 26 -12.90 -24.61 -13.11
C CYS A 26 -12.93 -24.19 -11.62
N ASN A 27 -13.44 -22.96 -11.42
CA ASN A 27 -14.56 -22.53 -10.56
C ASN A 27 -14.80 -23.11 -9.14
N ARG A 28 -14.60 -22.21 -8.16
CA ARG A 28 -15.41 -21.88 -6.94
C ARG A 28 -15.14 -22.63 -5.60
N PRO A 29 -15.35 -21.95 -4.44
CA PRO A 29 -14.31 -21.75 -3.41
C PRO A 29 -14.69 -22.22 -1.96
N SER A 30 -13.73 -22.68 -1.11
CA SER A 30 -13.85 -22.58 0.38
C SER A 30 -12.57 -22.79 1.25
N GLY A 31 -12.43 -22.24 2.50
CA GLY A 31 -11.31 -22.02 3.49
C GLY A 31 -10.54 -20.65 3.74
N ALA A 32 -9.27 -20.56 3.33
CA ALA A 32 -8.17 -19.65 3.66
C ALA A 32 -7.74 -18.47 2.73
N ASN A 33 -8.59 -17.78 1.96
CA ASN A 33 -8.14 -16.62 1.14
C ASN A 33 -7.54 -15.49 2.01
N PHE A 34 -8.16 -15.24 3.16
CA PHE A 34 -7.73 -14.16 4.04
C PHE A 34 -6.55 -14.54 4.92
N THR A 35 -6.46 -15.78 5.41
CA THR A 35 -5.26 -16.23 6.13
C THR A 35 -4.04 -16.23 5.21
N ALA A 36 -4.19 -16.68 3.95
CA ALA A 36 -3.14 -16.58 2.95
C ALA A 36 -2.77 -15.11 2.65
N PHE A 37 -3.75 -14.22 2.54
CA PHE A 37 -3.52 -12.78 2.44
C PHE A 37 -2.76 -12.23 3.65
N LEU A 38 -3.15 -12.59 4.88
CA LEU A 38 -2.47 -12.19 6.12
C LEU A 38 -1.06 -12.77 6.26
N ASP A 39 -0.82 -13.97 5.72
CA ASP A 39 0.50 -14.61 5.67
C ASP A 39 1.41 -13.95 4.63
N LEU A 40 0.82 -13.48 3.52
CA LEU A 40 1.49 -12.74 2.46
C LEU A 40 1.76 -11.28 2.83
N LEU A 41 1.05 -10.70 3.81
CA LEU A 41 1.33 -9.36 4.31
C LEU A 41 2.81 -9.24 4.69
N GLN A 42 3.33 -10.08 5.58
CA GLN A 42 4.69 -9.87 6.10
C GLN A 42 5.81 -9.78 5.01
N PRO A 43 5.86 -10.66 4.00
CA PRO A 43 6.82 -10.52 2.90
C PRO A 43 6.43 -9.46 1.85
N SER A 44 5.17 -9.02 1.80
CA SER A 44 4.66 -8.12 0.73
C SER A 44 4.28 -6.72 1.21
N ASN A 45 4.45 -6.41 2.50
CA ASN A 45 4.03 -5.15 3.11
C ASN A 45 4.51 -3.92 2.32
N GLN A 46 5.76 -3.94 1.87
CA GLN A 46 6.35 -2.90 1.03
C GLN A 46 5.60 -2.67 -0.29
N PHE A 47 5.16 -3.75 -0.94
CA PHE A 47 4.45 -3.68 -2.21
C PHE A 47 3.02 -3.21 -2.02
N PHE A 48 2.39 -3.53 -0.89
CA PHE A 48 1.04 -3.04 -0.58
C PHE A 48 1.04 -1.55 -0.26
N GLN A 49 2.02 -1.03 0.49
CA GLN A 49 2.17 0.42 0.65
C GLN A 49 2.40 1.12 -0.70
N ARG A 50 3.31 0.57 -1.51
CA ARG A 50 3.60 1.14 -2.83
C ARG A 50 2.36 1.10 -3.74
N ALA A 51 1.63 -0.01 -3.78
CA ALA A 51 0.40 -0.10 -4.57
C ALA A 51 -0.64 0.93 -4.13
N ALA A 52 -0.82 1.15 -2.82
CA ALA A 52 -1.75 2.18 -2.34
C ALA A 52 -1.31 3.59 -2.72
N PHE A 53 -0.03 3.94 -2.63
CA PHE A 53 0.43 5.24 -3.11
C PHE A 53 0.24 5.40 -4.62
N HIS A 54 0.56 4.37 -5.41
CA HIS A 54 0.47 4.44 -6.87
C HIS A 54 -0.97 4.39 -7.39
N ASP A 55 -1.92 3.87 -6.62
CA ASP A 55 -3.35 4.01 -6.91
C ASP A 55 -3.85 5.39 -6.50
N CYS A 56 -3.59 5.83 -5.26
CA CYS A 56 -4.17 7.06 -4.74
C CYS A 56 -3.46 8.35 -5.20
N GLY A 57 -2.19 8.28 -5.61
CA GLY A 57 -1.32 9.44 -5.82
C GLY A 57 -1.62 10.27 -7.07
N ASP A 58 -2.41 9.73 -8.00
CA ASP A 58 -2.86 10.43 -9.19
C ASP A 58 -4.10 11.32 -8.94
N GLY A 59 -4.68 11.21 -7.73
CA GLY A 59 -5.85 11.95 -7.27
C GLY A 59 -5.67 13.46 -7.35
N SER A 60 -6.75 14.15 -7.67
CA SER A 60 -6.76 15.61 -7.85
C SER A 60 -8.07 16.23 -7.37
N ILE A 61 -7.99 17.08 -6.35
CA ILE A 61 -9.13 17.88 -5.89
C ILE A 61 -9.57 18.95 -6.89
N PHE A 62 -8.74 19.27 -7.88
CA PHE A 62 -9.01 20.35 -8.83
C PHE A 62 -9.94 19.92 -9.96
N ASP A 63 -9.83 18.67 -10.42
CA ASP A 63 -10.63 18.12 -11.52
C ASP A 63 -11.42 16.87 -11.13
N GLY A 64 -11.25 16.36 -9.90
CA GLY A 64 -11.98 15.21 -9.38
C GLY A 64 -11.61 13.88 -10.03
N THR A 65 -10.43 13.78 -10.65
CA THR A 65 -9.95 12.57 -11.32
C THR A 65 -8.88 11.83 -10.49
N GLY A 66 -8.79 10.51 -10.68
CA GLY A 66 -7.85 9.64 -9.96
C GLY A 66 -8.23 9.42 -8.49
N GLY A 67 -7.26 9.02 -7.69
CA GLY A 67 -7.39 8.81 -6.25
C GLY A 67 -7.57 7.33 -5.90
N ALA A 68 -8.08 7.05 -4.70
CA ALA A 68 -8.27 5.68 -4.23
C ALA A 68 -9.45 4.98 -4.94
N ASP A 69 -9.29 4.64 -6.22
CA ASP A 69 -10.34 4.15 -7.10
C ASP A 69 -9.99 2.80 -7.76
N GLY A 70 -8.84 2.20 -7.46
CA GLY A 70 -8.43 0.92 -8.04
C GLY A 70 -8.07 1.02 -9.52
N SER A 71 -7.89 2.22 -10.07
CA SER A 71 -7.46 2.44 -11.46
C SER A 71 -6.08 1.85 -11.74
N LEU A 72 -5.23 1.68 -10.72
CA LEU A 72 -3.88 1.08 -10.85
C LEU A 72 -3.88 -0.27 -11.59
N GLN A 73 -4.97 -1.04 -11.52
CA GLN A 73 -5.13 -2.30 -12.26
C GLN A 73 -5.03 -2.14 -13.78
N PHE A 74 -5.32 -0.96 -14.31
CA PHE A 74 -5.21 -0.61 -15.73
C PHE A 74 -3.89 0.09 -16.08
N GLU A 75 -3.01 0.30 -15.10
CA GLU A 75 -1.83 1.18 -15.22
C GLU A 75 -0.51 0.46 -15.02
N THR A 76 -0.54 -0.86 -14.79
CA THR A 76 0.65 -1.68 -14.50
C THR A 76 1.69 -1.68 -15.63
N GLY A 77 1.31 -1.25 -16.84
CA GLY A 77 2.22 -1.04 -17.97
C GLY A 77 2.99 0.28 -17.97
N ARG A 78 2.67 1.23 -17.07
CA ARG A 78 3.41 2.50 -16.96
C ARG A 78 4.78 2.25 -16.33
N THR A 79 5.81 2.96 -16.83
CA THR A 79 7.17 2.85 -16.29
C THR A 79 7.25 3.15 -14.80
N VAL A 80 6.47 4.13 -14.31
CA VAL A 80 6.40 4.48 -12.89
C VAL A 80 5.87 3.32 -12.01
N ASN A 81 5.07 2.43 -12.61
CA ASN A 81 4.45 1.27 -11.96
C ASN A 81 5.23 -0.03 -12.19
N ALA A 82 6.46 0.04 -12.72
CA ALA A 82 7.30 -1.13 -12.94
C ALA A 82 7.40 -2.00 -11.68
N GLY A 83 7.24 -3.31 -11.86
CA GLY A 83 7.26 -4.30 -10.77
C GLY A 83 5.96 -4.43 -9.96
N LEU A 84 4.95 -3.56 -10.12
CA LEU A 84 3.68 -3.67 -9.37
C LEU A 84 2.68 -4.67 -9.95
N ALA A 85 2.82 -5.06 -11.21
CA ALA A 85 1.85 -5.93 -11.89
C ALA A 85 1.48 -7.21 -11.10
N PRO A 86 2.43 -7.98 -10.53
CA PRO A 86 2.10 -9.16 -9.74
C PRO A 86 1.27 -8.84 -8.49
N THR A 87 1.63 -7.78 -7.77
CA THR A 87 0.92 -7.32 -6.57
C THR A 87 -0.49 -6.87 -6.90
N VAL A 88 -0.65 -6.07 -7.95
CA VAL A 88 -1.95 -5.53 -8.37
C VAL A 88 -2.86 -6.66 -8.87
N ASN A 89 -2.34 -7.61 -9.64
CA ASN A 89 -3.09 -8.79 -10.07
C ASN A 89 -3.55 -9.65 -8.89
N PHE A 90 -2.69 -9.81 -7.88
CA PHE A 90 -3.04 -10.52 -6.65
C PHE A 90 -4.16 -9.81 -5.88
N LEU A 91 -4.06 -8.50 -5.69
CA LEU A 91 -5.07 -7.69 -5.00
C LEU A 91 -6.40 -7.70 -5.76
N ALA A 92 -6.38 -7.52 -7.08
CA ALA A 92 -7.59 -7.56 -7.91
C ALA A 92 -8.26 -8.94 -7.89
N SER A 93 -7.47 -10.02 -8.01
CA SER A 93 -8.00 -11.39 -7.91
C SER A 93 -8.62 -11.67 -6.55
N THR A 94 -7.98 -11.18 -5.48
CA THR A 94 -8.49 -11.27 -4.11
C THR A 94 -9.81 -10.51 -3.99
N ALA A 95 -9.87 -9.28 -4.47
CA ALA A 95 -11.06 -8.44 -4.48
C ALA A 95 -12.24 -9.14 -5.19
N HIS A 96 -12.01 -9.62 -6.41
CA HIS A 96 -13.01 -10.35 -7.20
C HIS A 96 -13.48 -11.63 -6.51
N SER A 97 -12.57 -12.37 -5.86
CA SER A 97 -12.93 -13.59 -5.13
C SER A 97 -13.81 -13.31 -3.91
N MET A 98 -13.66 -12.12 -3.31
CA MET A 98 -14.41 -11.69 -2.13
C MET A 98 -15.67 -10.90 -2.47
N GLY A 99 -15.84 -10.48 -3.73
CA GLY A 99 -16.96 -9.65 -4.18
C GLY A 99 -16.90 -8.22 -3.62
N VAL A 100 -15.68 -7.69 -3.48
CA VAL A 100 -15.38 -6.35 -2.95
C VAL A 100 -14.63 -5.55 -4.01
N SER A 101 -14.53 -4.23 -3.86
CA SER A 101 -13.80 -3.41 -4.84
C SER A 101 -12.29 -3.66 -4.77
N VAL A 102 -11.63 -3.59 -5.92
CA VAL A 102 -10.17 -3.59 -6.03
C VAL A 102 -9.59 -2.43 -5.24
N ALA A 103 -10.22 -1.27 -5.35
CA ALA A 103 -9.87 -0.05 -4.62
C ALA A 103 -9.84 -0.25 -3.09
N ASP A 104 -10.90 -0.82 -2.51
CA ASP A 104 -10.93 -1.13 -1.07
C ASP A 104 -9.87 -2.16 -0.69
N THR A 105 -9.59 -3.12 -1.55
CA THR A 105 -8.61 -4.17 -1.29
C THR A 105 -7.18 -3.62 -1.26
N ILE A 106 -6.85 -2.68 -2.16
CA ILE A 106 -5.55 -1.98 -2.18
C ILE A 106 -5.34 -1.21 -0.88
N VAL A 107 -6.30 -0.35 -0.50
CA VAL A 107 -6.18 0.48 0.70
C VAL A 107 -6.17 -0.38 1.97
N LEU A 108 -7.01 -1.42 2.05
CA LEU A 108 -7.03 -2.33 3.19
C LEU A 108 -5.71 -3.07 3.35
N ALA A 109 -5.10 -3.53 2.26
CA ALA A 109 -3.79 -4.20 2.30
C ALA A 109 -2.68 -3.28 2.82
N ALA A 110 -2.66 -2.03 2.38
CA ALA A 110 -1.72 -1.03 2.90
C ALA A 110 -1.97 -0.73 4.38
N THR A 111 -3.21 -0.49 4.79
CA THR A 111 -3.54 -0.24 6.20
C THR A 111 -3.14 -1.42 7.11
N LEU A 112 -3.43 -2.64 6.68
CA LEU A 112 -3.02 -3.84 7.41
C LEU A 112 -1.50 -3.98 7.49
N SER A 113 -0.78 -3.61 6.43
CA SER A 113 0.69 -3.64 6.40
C SER A 113 1.29 -2.72 7.46
N VAL A 114 0.77 -1.49 7.63
CA VAL A 114 1.19 -0.57 8.70
C VAL A 114 1.00 -1.20 10.07
N VAL A 115 -0.23 -1.65 10.37
CA VAL A 115 -0.57 -2.21 11.68
C VAL A 115 0.23 -3.47 11.97
N ARG A 116 0.43 -4.34 10.97
CA ARG A 116 1.15 -5.61 11.11
C ARG A 116 2.64 -5.40 11.38
N CYS A 117 3.22 -4.33 10.85
CA CYS A 117 4.60 -3.93 11.09
C CYS A 117 4.79 -3.15 12.40
N GLY A 118 3.74 -2.96 13.22
CA GLY A 118 3.84 -2.27 14.51
C GLY A 118 3.54 -0.77 14.46
N GLY A 119 3.10 -0.26 13.30
CA GLY A 119 2.76 1.14 13.09
C GLY A 119 1.44 1.58 13.75
N PRO A 120 1.00 2.82 13.48
CA PRO A 120 -0.22 3.37 14.05
C PRO A 120 -1.47 2.60 13.63
N ASN A 121 -2.55 2.77 14.40
CA ASN A 121 -3.85 2.28 13.97
C ASN A 121 -4.48 3.30 13.02
N ILE A 122 -4.70 2.90 11.77
CA ILE A 122 -5.34 3.72 10.76
C ILE A 122 -6.77 3.21 10.60
N LYS A 123 -7.73 4.13 10.66
CA LYS A 123 -9.13 3.81 10.39
C LYS A 123 -9.24 3.44 8.91
N PHE A 124 -10.06 2.45 8.59
CA PHE A 124 -10.36 2.07 7.22
C PHE A 124 -11.82 2.39 6.91
N PHE A 125 -12.07 3.09 5.80
CA PHE A 125 -13.41 3.38 5.31
C PHE A 125 -13.68 2.54 4.05
N PRO A 126 -14.56 1.53 4.10
CA PRO A 126 -14.94 0.74 2.93
C PRO A 126 -15.96 1.48 2.07
N GLY A 127 -16.10 1.04 0.82
CA GLY A 127 -17.17 1.45 -0.08
C GLY A 127 -16.69 2.03 -1.41
N ARG A 128 -15.38 2.10 -1.65
CA ARG A 128 -14.82 2.64 -2.90
C ARG A 128 -15.42 1.99 -4.12
N ILE A 129 -15.56 2.80 -5.17
CA ILE A 129 -16.10 2.38 -6.45
C ILE A 129 -14.92 2.18 -7.39
N ASP A 130 -14.78 0.98 -7.93
CA ASP A 130 -13.71 0.68 -8.89
C ASP A 130 -13.83 1.55 -10.14
N ALA A 131 -12.70 2.15 -10.53
CA ALA A 131 -12.50 2.78 -11.82
C ALA A 131 -12.73 1.78 -12.95
N LYS A 132 -13.11 2.30 -14.12
CA LYS A 132 -13.36 1.48 -15.33
C LYS A 132 -12.24 1.58 -16.35
N SER A 133 -11.25 2.42 -16.10
CA SER A 133 -10.12 2.71 -16.97
C SER A 133 -8.96 3.25 -16.13
N ALA A 134 -7.79 3.37 -16.74
CA ALA A 134 -6.66 4.07 -16.15
C ALA A 134 -7.01 5.52 -15.80
N GLY A 135 -6.44 6.01 -14.69
CA GLY A 135 -6.45 7.41 -14.31
C GLY A 135 -5.45 8.24 -15.14
N PRO A 136 -5.27 9.53 -14.84
CA PRO A 136 -4.37 10.39 -15.60
C PRO A 136 -2.88 10.02 -15.42
N ASP A 137 -2.11 10.02 -16.51
CA ASP A 137 -0.66 9.78 -16.46
C ASP A 137 0.12 11.02 -16.00
N GLY A 138 1.36 10.83 -15.55
CA GLY A 138 2.28 11.92 -15.19
C GLY A 138 2.02 12.58 -13.83
N ARG A 139 1.22 11.96 -12.96
CA ARG A 139 0.87 12.49 -11.63
C ARG A 139 1.55 11.80 -10.45
N ILE A 140 2.18 10.65 -10.70
CA ILE A 140 2.95 9.93 -9.69
C ILE A 140 4.40 10.45 -9.71
N PRO A 141 4.99 10.82 -8.56
CA PRO A 141 6.36 11.29 -8.52
C PRO A 141 7.36 10.24 -9.00
N VAL A 142 8.33 10.67 -9.78
CA VAL A 142 9.51 9.89 -10.17
C VAL A 142 10.77 10.42 -9.48
N PRO A 143 11.82 9.60 -9.32
CA PRO A 143 13.05 10.01 -8.64
C PRO A 143 13.73 11.25 -9.25
N THR A 144 13.45 11.62 -10.50
CA THR A 144 14.02 12.79 -11.18
C THR A 144 13.20 14.06 -11.08
N ASP A 145 12.00 14.03 -10.49
CA ASP A 145 11.12 15.21 -10.46
C ASP A 145 11.73 16.39 -9.73
N SER A 146 11.30 17.62 -10.04
CA SER A 146 11.78 18.78 -9.29
C SER A 146 11.09 18.89 -7.94
N GLU A 147 11.71 19.63 -7.03
CA GLU A 147 11.05 20.07 -5.80
C GLU A 147 9.75 20.83 -6.11
N GLY A 148 9.75 21.61 -7.20
CA GLY A 148 8.55 22.26 -7.72
C GLY A 148 7.40 21.29 -8.01
N PHE A 149 7.67 20.08 -8.50
CA PHE A 149 6.60 19.09 -8.72
C PHE A 149 5.99 18.62 -7.40
N LEU A 150 6.83 18.25 -6.42
CA LEU A 150 6.36 17.85 -5.09
C LEU A 150 5.52 18.96 -4.44
N GLN A 151 6.02 20.20 -4.48
CA GLN A 151 5.37 21.31 -3.77
C GLN A 151 4.18 21.91 -4.50
N SER A 152 4.29 22.11 -5.81
CA SER A 152 3.31 22.88 -6.58
C SER A 152 2.28 22.01 -7.29
N ASP A 153 2.50 20.70 -7.41
CA ASP A 153 1.55 19.77 -8.00
C ASP A 153 1.05 18.73 -6.98
N LEU A 154 1.91 17.81 -6.53
CA LEU A 154 1.52 16.64 -5.75
C LEU A 154 0.72 17.01 -4.49
N GLY A 155 1.30 17.83 -3.61
CA GLY A 155 0.64 18.24 -2.37
C GLY A 155 -0.66 19.00 -2.61
N ARG A 156 -0.69 19.86 -3.63
CA ARG A 156 -1.88 20.66 -3.96
C ARG A 156 -3.02 19.79 -4.49
N ARG A 157 -2.72 18.85 -5.39
CA ARG A 157 -3.70 17.92 -5.95
C ARG A 157 -4.28 16.97 -4.89
N MET A 158 -3.43 16.43 -4.03
CA MET A 158 -3.86 15.50 -2.97
C MET A 158 -4.34 16.20 -1.69
N SER A 159 -4.40 17.54 -1.68
CA SER A 159 -4.76 18.33 -0.49
C SER A 159 -3.86 18.04 0.73
N MET A 160 -2.57 17.77 0.52
CA MET A 160 -1.58 17.47 1.54
C MET A 160 -0.62 18.64 1.79
N THR A 161 -0.32 18.90 3.06
CA THR A 161 0.78 19.77 3.48
C THR A 161 2.14 19.13 3.16
N PHE A 162 3.21 19.90 3.29
CA PHE A 162 4.58 19.36 3.15
C PHE A 162 4.90 18.26 4.17
N ALA A 163 4.42 18.43 5.40
CA ALA A 163 4.57 17.43 6.45
C ALA A 163 3.77 16.15 6.12
N GLU A 164 2.53 16.29 5.67
CA GLU A 164 1.71 15.12 5.30
C GLU A 164 2.32 14.35 4.13
N GLN A 165 2.80 15.05 3.10
CA GLN A 165 3.51 14.42 1.98
C GLN A 165 4.75 13.65 2.45
N THR A 166 5.59 14.28 3.27
CA THR A 166 6.85 13.68 3.73
C THR A 166 6.61 12.50 4.66
N SER A 167 5.67 12.63 5.60
CA SER A 167 5.31 11.53 6.48
C SER A 167 4.76 10.36 5.68
N PHE A 168 3.92 10.60 4.67
CA PHE A 168 3.35 9.53 3.88
C PHE A 168 4.36 8.90 2.91
N ILE A 169 5.07 9.69 2.09
CA ILE A 169 5.97 9.19 1.05
C ILE A 169 7.24 8.62 1.68
N THR A 170 8.05 9.47 2.31
CA THR A 170 9.31 9.07 2.92
C THR A 170 9.08 8.24 4.19
N GLY A 171 8.05 8.52 4.99
CA GLY A 171 7.76 7.68 6.15
C GLY A 171 7.32 6.26 5.77
N SER A 172 6.64 6.04 4.63
CA SER A 172 6.34 4.68 4.15
C SER A 172 7.59 3.87 3.79
N HIS A 173 8.70 4.54 3.47
CA HIS A 173 9.95 3.88 3.14
C HIS A 173 10.54 3.10 4.34
N THR A 174 10.10 3.35 5.58
CA THR A 174 10.54 2.58 6.75
C THR A 174 10.20 1.09 6.71
N ILE A 175 9.24 0.68 5.87
CA ILE A 175 8.96 -0.74 5.58
C ILE A 175 9.12 -1.06 4.09
N GLY A 176 9.91 -0.25 3.37
CA GLY A 176 10.11 -0.33 1.94
C GLY A 176 11.55 -0.66 1.55
N CYS A 177 11.77 -0.77 0.25
CA CYS A 177 13.10 -0.90 -0.31
C CYS A 177 13.20 -0.38 -1.74
N VAL A 178 14.42 -0.03 -2.13
CA VAL A 178 14.79 0.24 -3.52
C VAL A 178 15.02 -1.06 -4.26
N HIS A 179 14.42 -1.18 -5.44
CA HIS A 179 14.61 -2.33 -6.32
C HIS A 179 15.67 -1.97 -7.38
N GLY A 180 16.76 -2.74 -7.44
CA GLY A 180 17.84 -2.49 -8.41
C GLY A 180 17.41 -2.65 -9.87
N ALA A 181 16.31 -3.35 -10.12
CA ALA A 181 15.69 -3.42 -11.45
C ALA A 181 15.16 -2.04 -11.92
N ASP A 182 14.67 -1.22 -10.98
CA ASP A 182 14.12 0.11 -11.27
C ASP A 182 15.17 1.22 -11.05
N GLN A 183 16.09 1.02 -10.11
CA GLN A 183 17.12 1.99 -9.70
C GLN A 183 18.53 1.37 -9.69
N PRO A 184 19.05 0.91 -10.84
CA PRO A 184 20.33 0.20 -10.93
C PRO A 184 21.54 1.05 -10.50
N GLN A 185 21.39 2.37 -10.51
CA GLN A 185 22.40 3.32 -10.04
C GLN A 185 22.50 3.41 -8.51
N LEU A 186 21.43 3.04 -7.79
CA LEU A 186 21.41 3.04 -6.32
C LEU A 186 21.82 1.67 -5.78
N THR A 187 21.26 0.59 -6.33
CA THR A 187 21.51 -0.75 -5.83
C THR A 187 21.46 -1.83 -6.90
N LYS A 188 22.15 -2.94 -6.66
CA LYS A 188 22.05 -4.18 -7.46
C LYS A 188 21.17 -5.24 -6.79
N LYS A 189 20.68 -4.96 -5.58
CA LYS A 189 19.83 -5.90 -4.85
C LYS A 189 18.44 -5.94 -5.48
N SER A 190 17.78 -7.09 -5.40
CA SER A 190 16.35 -7.19 -5.71
C SER A 190 15.53 -6.25 -4.82
N CYS A 191 15.99 -6.04 -3.58
CA CYS A 191 15.38 -5.16 -2.59
C CYS A 191 16.48 -4.68 -1.61
N ALA A 192 16.78 -3.39 -1.62
CA ALA A 192 17.70 -2.73 -0.69
C ALA A 192 16.89 -1.86 0.29
N PRO A 193 16.79 -2.25 1.57
CA PRO A 193 16.06 -1.49 2.59
C PRO A 193 16.43 -0.01 2.63
N PHE A 194 15.44 0.86 2.80
CA PHE A 194 15.69 2.29 2.98
C PHE A 194 16.30 2.64 4.33
N ASP A 195 16.00 1.85 5.36
CA ASP A 195 16.57 1.96 6.71
C ASP A 195 16.99 0.59 7.27
N THR A 196 17.53 0.59 8.49
CA THR A 196 18.02 -0.62 9.16
C THR A 196 16.92 -1.50 9.76
N THR A 197 15.65 -1.07 9.78
CA THR A 197 14.53 -1.77 10.43
C THR A 197 13.34 -2.08 9.51
N SER A 198 13.53 -2.14 8.18
CA SER A 198 12.55 -2.43 7.09
C SER A 198 11.40 -3.45 7.27
N THR A 199 11.33 -4.21 8.36
CA THR A 199 10.18 -5.06 8.71
C THR A 199 9.31 -4.48 9.84
N VAL A 200 9.71 -3.34 10.38
CA VAL A 200 9.09 -2.64 11.49
C VAL A 200 8.68 -1.25 11.00
N PHE A 201 7.43 -0.89 11.21
CA PHE A 201 6.96 0.45 10.89
C PHE A 201 7.27 1.34 12.09
N ASP A 202 8.39 2.05 12.03
CA ASP A 202 8.89 2.92 13.07
C ASP A 202 9.40 4.25 12.49
N ASN A 203 10.15 5.03 13.26
CA ASN A 203 10.72 6.31 12.80
C ASN A 203 12.20 6.20 12.42
N GLN A 204 12.72 5.00 12.16
CA GLN A 204 14.14 4.76 11.92
C GLN A 204 14.61 5.45 10.65
N ILE A 205 13.80 5.46 9.58
CA ILE A 205 14.09 6.25 8.38
C ILE A 205 14.42 7.71 8.74
N PHE A 206 13.61 8.40 9.54
CA PHE A 206 13.87 9.79 9.93
C PHE A 206 15.12 9.95 10.81
N LYS A 207 15.40 8.98 11.69
CA LYS A 207 16.64 8.98 12.48
C LYS A 207 17.88 8.88 11.60
N GLU A 208 17.86 7.98 10.62
CA GLU A 208 18.98 7.79 9.69
C GLU A 208 19.13 8.95 8.71
N LEU A 209 18.02 9.60 8.36
CA LEU A 209 18.00 10.83 7.57
C LEU A 209 18.70 11.96 8.32
N VAL A 210 18.34 12.19 9.59
CA VAL A 210 18.97 13.22 10.44
C VAL A 210 20.45 12.90 10.73
N ALA A 211 20.78 11.62 10.92
CA ALA A 211 22.15 11.18 11.17
C ALA A 211 23.03 11.14 9.91
N GLY A 212 22.45 11.29 8.71
CA GLY A 212 23.19 11.18 7.44
C GLY A 212 23.71 9.77 7.15
N THR A 213 23.05 8.73 7.67
CA THR A 213 23.48 7.32 7.54
C THR A 213 22.69 6.53 6.50
N SER A 214 21.64 7.11 5.95
CA SER A 214 20.80 6.49 4.90
C SER A 214 21.61 6.27 3.62
N LYS A 215 21.46 5.09 2.98
CA LYS A 215 22.32 4.68 1.85
C LYS A 215 21.64 4.70 0.49
N ASP A 216 20.41 4.20 0.43
CA ASP A 216 19.70 3.94 -0.82
C ASP A 216 18.49 4.89 -0.96
N LEU A 217 18.67 6.18 -0.72
CA LEU A 217 17.59 7.18 -0.82
C LEU A 217 17.22 7.45 -2.28
N LEU A 218 15.92 7.53 -2.58
CA LEU A 218 15.45 8.00 -3.89
C LEU A 218 15.70 9.49 -4.03
N GLY A 219 15.76 9.98 -5.27
CA GLY A 219 15.97 11.42 -5.52
C GLY A 219 14.90 12.31 -4.87
N THR A 220 13.67 11.82 -4.72
CA THR A 220 12.59 12.49 -3.97
C THR A 220 12.92 12.65 -2.49
N ASP A 221 13.40 11.58 -1.83
CA ASP A 221 13.83 11.64 -0.43
C ASP A 221 15.00 12.61 -0.26
N GLN A 222 15.97 12.56 -1.18
CA GLN A 222 17.13 13.46 -1.17
C GLN A 222 16.72 14.94 -1.30
N ARG A 223 15.75 15.24 -2.16
CA ARG A 223 15.24 16.61 -2.34
C ARG A 223 14.49 17.11 -1.12
N MET A 224 13.59 16.30 -0.56
CA MET A 224 12.88 16.63 0.68
C MET A 224 13.85 16.92 1.82
N LEU A 225 14.98 16.21 1.92
CA LEU A 225 16.01 16.52 2.92
C LEU A 225 16.72 17.85 2.71
N SER A 226 16.91 18.23 1.45
CA SER A 226 17.64 19.44 1.09
C SER A 226 16.83 20.72 1.28
N ASP A 227 15.49 20.64 1.22
CA ASP A 227 14.63 21.81 1.36
C ASP A 227 14.31 22.08 2.86
N PRO A 228 14.60 23.30 3.36
CA PRO A 228 14.31 23.69 4.74
C PRO A 228 12.85 23.50 5.18
N VAL A 229 11.89 23.52 4.25
CA VAL A 229 10.46 23.40 4.57
C VAL A 229 10.09 22.06 5.21
N TYR A 230 10.86 21.00 4.93
CA TYR A 230 10.63 19.67 5.49
C TYR A 230 11.50 19.36 6.72
N GLN A 231 12.59 20.10 6.92
CA GLN A 231 13.60 19.75 7.93
C GLN A 231 13.05 19.77 9.36
N SER A 232 12.18 20.71 9.69
CA SER A 232 11.59 20.82 11.03
C SER A 232 10.77 19.56 11.38
N SER A 233 9.93 19.10 10.46
CA SER A 233 9.14 17.88 10.60
C SER A 233 10.03 16.63 10.67
N ILE A 234 11.05 16.52 9.82
CA ILE A 234 12.00 15.39 9.83
C ILE A 234 12.73 15.30 11.18
N GLN A 235 13.22 16.42 11.71
CA GLN A 235 13.85 16.46 13.03
C GLN A 235 12.88 16.06 14.15
N GLN A 236 11.64 16.58 14.11
CA GLN A 236 10.61 16.25 15.09
C GLN A 236 10.29 14.75 15.08
N TRP A 237 10.16 14.14 13.90
CA TRP A 237 9.81 12.73 13.75
C TRP A 237 10.97 11.80 14.06
N ALA A 238 12.21 12.19 13.77
CA ALA A 238 13.39 11.46 14.22
C ALA A 238 13.42 11.38 15.77
N ALA A 239 13.05 12.47 16.45
CA ALA A 239 13.00 12.54 17.91
C ALA A 239 11.75 11.86 18.51
N SER A 240 10.64 11.78 17.78
CA SER A 240 9.36 11.31 18.29
C SER A 240 8.59 10.43 17.30
N GLN A 241 8.59 9.12 17.58
CA GLN A 241 7.80 8.14 16.82
C GLN A 241 6.29 8.42 16.94
N SER A 242 5.82 8.90 18.09
CA SER A 242 4.39 9.23 18.26
C SER A 242 3.98 10.43 17.40
N ALA A 243 4.84 11.43 17.26
CA ALA A 243 4.59 12.56 16.36
C ALA A 243 4.56 12.10 14.89
N PHE A 244 5.50 11.24 14.49
CA PHE A 244 5.49 10.63 13.15
C PHE A 244 4.19 9.86 12.90
N PHE A 245 3.81 8.98 13.82
CA PHE A 245 2.61 8.17 13.70
C PHE A 245 1.33 9.00 13.64
N GLY A 246 1.27 10.11 14.39
CA GLY A 246 0.16 11.06 14.34
C GLY A 246 0.03 11.71 12.96
N GLU A 247 1.13 12.21 12.40
CA GLU A 247 1.12 12.81 11.06
C GLU A 247 0.79 11.78 9.98
N TYR A 248 1.42 10.60 10.04
CA TYR A 248 1.20 9.52 9.08
C TYR A 248 -0.27 9.09 9.04
N THR A 249 -0.93 8.99 10.21
CA THR A 249 -2.35 8.64 10.28
C THR A 249 -3.22 9.72 9.63
N THR A 250 -2.90 10.99 9.82
CA THR A 250 -3.58 12.12 9.19
C THR A 250 -3.41 12.09 7.67
N ALA A 251 -2.16 11.92 7.20
CA ALA A 251 -1.84 11.89 5.78
C ALA A 251 -2.47 10.67 5.07
N PHE A 252 -2.33 9.47 5.63
CA PHE A 252 -2.96 8.26 5.10
C PHE A 252 -4.49 8.38 5.08
N GLY A 253 -5.07 9.00 6.12
CA GLY A 253 -6.50 9.27 6.18
C GLY A 253 -7.03 10.11 5.01
N LYS A 254 -6.20 10.98 4.41
CA LYS A 254 -6.58 11.76 3.22
C LYS A 254 -6.69 10.90 1.96
N LEU A 255 -5.86 9.87 1.82
CA LEU A 255 -6.03 8.87 0.75
C LEU A 255 -7.30 8.04 0.99
N ASP A 256 -7.62 7.78 2.26
CA ASP A 256 -8.82 7.04 2.63
C ASP A 256 -10.11 7.84 2.34
N HIS A 257 -10.10 9.15 2.61
CA HIS A 257 -11.24 10.06 2.42
C HIS A 257 -11.56 10.42 0.97
N ASP A 258 -10.72 10.07 -0.01
CA ASP A 258 -11.14 10.14 -1.43
C ASP A 258 -12.30 9.18 -1.72
N ALA A 259 -12.46 8.10 -0.94
CA ALA A 259 -13.64 7.24 -0.99
C ALA A 259 -14.93 8.02 -0.67
N ASP A 260 -14.92 8.91 0.33
CA ASP A 260 -16.08 9.72 0.71
C ASP A 260 -16.47 10.72 -0.39
N ARG A 261 -15.49 11.24 -1.15
CA ARG A 261 -15.76 12.12 -2.30
C ARG A 261 -16.41 11.36 -3.46
N GLN A 262 -15.96 10.13 -3.72
CA GLN A 262 -16.60 9.24 -4.70
C GLN A 262 -18.02 8.88 -4.30
N HIS A 263 -18.27 8.66 -3.00
CA HIS A 263 -19.61 8.44 -2.45
C HIS A 263 -20.51 9.66 -2.61
N ALA A 264 -20.06 10.85 -2.25
CA ALA A 264 -20.84 12.09 -2.38
C ALA A 264 -21.22 12.39 -3.85
N GLY A 265 -20.31 12.14 -4.79
CA GLY A 265 -20.59 12.28 -6.23
C GLY A 265 -21.57 11.22 -6.76
N ALA A 266 -21.43 9.97 -6.32
CA ALA A 266 -22.31 8.87 -6.73
C ALA A 266 -23.72 8.98 -6.12
N GLU A 267 -23.85 9.44 -4.87
CA GLU A 267 -25.15 9.71 -4.22
C GLU A 267 -25.89 10.88 -4.86
N ALA A 268 -25.17 11.94 -5.24
CA ALA A 268 -25.74 13.07 -5.98
C ALA A 268 -26.29 12.65 -7.37
N GLN A 269 -25.70 11.63 -8.00
CA GLN A 269 -26.17 11.09 -9.28
C GLN A 269 -27.23 9.98 -9.16
N ARG A 270 -27.33 9.28 -8.01
CA ARG A 270 -28.21 8.10 -7.86
C ARG A 270 -29.53 8.33 -7.14
N GLY A 271 -29.80 9.51 -6.58
CA GLY A 271 -31.09 9.83 -5.98
C GLY A 271 -31.54 8.81 -4.92
N SER A 272 -31.20 9.06 -3.66
CA SER A 272 -31.81 8.43 -2.47
C SER A 272 -32.07 6.91 -2.57
N LEU A 273 -31.00 6.11 -2.65
CA LEU A 273 -31.05 4.70 -2.25
C LEU A 273 -30.46 4.60 -0.84
N GLY A 274 -31.32 4.82 0.16
CA GLY A 274 -30.96 4.85 1.57
C GLY A 274 -30.25 3.60 2.08
N GLY A 275 -28.93 3.66 2.15
CA GLY A 275 -28.10 2.83 3.01
C GLY A 275 -27.34 3.74 3.96
N ALA A 276 -27.30 3.41 5.25
CA ALA A 276 -26.46 4.15 6.19
C ALA A 276 -24.98 4.06 5.75
N PRO A 277 -24.17 5.13 5.90
CA PRO A 277 -22.74 5.06 5.61
C PRO A 277 -22.12 3.90 6.39
N ILE A 278 -21.31 3.08 5.71
CA ILE A 278 -20.59 2.00 6.38
C ILE A 278 -19.56 2.67 7.30
N GLY A 279 -19.79 2.60 8.61
CA GLY A 279 -18.93 3.26 9.58
C GLY A 279 -17.47 2.79 9.50
N ALA A 280 -16.54 3.69 9.82
CA ALA A 280 -15.11 3.42 9.88
C ALA A 280 -14.78 2.18 10.71
N PHE A 281 -13.82 1.38 10.26
CA PHE A 281 -13.39 0.17 10.94
C PHE A 281 -12.03 0.33 11.63
N ASP A 282 -11.90 -0.24 12.83
CA ASP A 282 -10.62 -0.37 13.56
C ASP A 282 -9.90 -1.65 13.11
N VAL A 283 -8.88 -1.48 12.28
CA VAL A 283 -8.13 -2.58 11.67
C VAL A 283 -7.40 -3.45 12.70
N ARG A 284 -6.87 -2.84 13.78
CA ARG A 284 -6.21 -3.58 14.86
C ARG A 284 -7.20 -4.48 15.61
N ARG A 285 -8.42 -4.01 15.84
CA ARG A 285 -9.50 -4.81 16.44
C ARG A 285 -9.88 -6.00 15.55
N GLY A 286 -9.93 -5.79 14.23
CA GLY A 286 -10.16 -6.87 13.26
C GLY A 286 -9.11 -7.97 13.30
N LEU A 287 -7.82 -7.58 13.29
CA LEU A 287 -6.70 -8.52 13.43
C LEU A 287 -6.72 -9.30 14.74
N GLY A 288 -7.13 -8.67 15.85
CA GLY A 288 -7.26 -9.33 17.15
C GLY A 288 -8.32 -10.43 17.16
N ALA A 289 -9.43 -10.23 16.45
CA ALA A 289 -10.54 -11.19 16.38
C ALA A 289 -10.23 -12.45 15.55
N LEU A 290 -9.22 -12.40 14.66
CA LEU A 290 -8.87 -13.49 13.74
C LEU A 290 -7.81 -14.45 14.28
N ARG A 291 -7.20 -14.15 15.43
CA ARG A 291 -6.28 -15.06 16.10
C ARG A 291 -7.09 -16.17 16.79
N HIS A 292 -7.46 -17.21 16.06
CA HIS A 292 -7.69 -18.51 16.69
C HIS A 292 -6.36 -19.04 17.26
N PRO A 293 -6.38 -19.78 18.39
CA PRO A 293 -5.14 -20.31 18.97
C PRO A 293 -4.51 -21.33 18.02
N GLU A 294 -3.41 -20.98 17.36
CA GLU A 294 -2.69 -21.92 16.48
C GLU A 294 -1.92 -22.98 17.30
N PRO A 295 -1.91 -24.26 16.86
CA PRO A 295 -1.07 -25.29 17.44
C PRO A 295 0.41 -25.04 17.09
N ARG A 296 1.26 -25.16 18.11
CA ARG A 296 2.70 -24.86 18.02
C ARG A 296 3.43 -25.80 17.07
N GLY A 297 4.00 -25.26 15.99
CA GLY A 297 5.16 -25.83 15.31
C GLY A 297 4.99 -26.07 13.81
N ASN A 298 5.22 -25.04 12.98
CA ASN A 298 5.77 -25.13 11.60
C ASN A 298 5.70 -23.81 10.78
N ALA A 299 5.34 -22.67 11.38
CA ALA A 299 5.21 -21.38 10.68
C ALA A 299 6.48 -20.89 9.96
N LEU A 300 7.68 -21.19 10.50
CA LEU A 300 8.96 -20.78 9.90
C LEU A 300 9.30 -21.49 8.59
N GLN A 301 8.93 -22.76 8.43
CA GLN A 301 9.24 -23.54 7.23
C GLN A 301 8.33 -23.18 6.05
N ARG A 302 7.06 -22.81 6.30
CA ARG A 302 6.15 -22.33 5.26
C ARG A 302 6.56 -20.95 4.73
N ARG A 303 7.03 -20.06 5.62
CA ARG A 303 7.54 -18.72 5.27
C ARG A 303 8.75 -18.76 4.33
N ALA A 304 9.67 -19.69 4.54
CA ALA A 304 10.86 -19.84 3.69
C ALA A 304 10.53 -20.33 2.26
N ARG A 305 9.41 -21.03 2.07
CA ARG A 305 8.99 -21.57 0.76
C ARG A 305 8.35 -20.49 -0.13
N LEU A 306 7.44 -19.70 0.41
CA LEU A 306 6.75 -18.62 -0.32
C LEU A 306 7.71 -17.50 -0.76
N HIS A 307 8.70 -17.16 0.07
CA HIS A 307 9.75 -16.19 -0.28
C HIS A 307 10.61 -16.62 -1.49
N ARG A 308 10.73 -17.93 -1.74
CA ARG A 308 11.51 -18.47 -2.87
C ARG A 308 10.73 -18.48 -4.19
N GLU A 309 9.41 -18.44 -4.12
CA GLU A 309 8.49 -18.51 -5.27
C GLU A 309 8.10 -17.13 -5.81
N MET A 310 8.34 -16.04 -5.05
CA MET A 310 8.07 -14.64 -5.47
C MET A 310 9.30 -13.90 -6.03
N LEU A 311 10.49 -14.51 -5.99
CA LEU A 311 11.68 -13.96 -6.65
C LEU A 311 11.70 -14.45 -8.11
N PRO A 312 11.98 -13.58 -9.10
CA PRO A 312 12.14 -14.01 -10.48
C PRO A 312 13.25 -15.07 -10.54
N GLN A 313 12.95 -16.23 -11.13
CA GLN A 313 13.96 -17.26 -11.37
C GLN A 313 14.97 -16.71 -12.38
N ASP A 314 16.22 -16.54 -11.94
CA ASP A 314 17.35 -16.32 -12.82
C ASP A 314 17.37 -17.42 -13.88
N ARG A 315 17.13 -17.04 -15.13
CA ARG A 315 17.39 -17.93 -16.27
C ARG A 315 18.90 -18.11 -16.33
N ASN A 316 19.35 -19.30 -15.95
CA ASN A 316 20.69 -19.81 -16.18
C ASN A 316 21.12 -19.53 -17.63
N LEU A 317 22.08 -18.62 -17.81
CA LEU A 317 22.96 -18.62 -18.97
C LEU A 317 23.86 -19.84 -18.81
N GLY A 318 23.46 -20.94 -19.44
CA GLY A 318 24.26 -22.16 -19.53
C GLY A 318 25.56 -21.85 -20.27
N GLN A 319 26.67 -22.04 -19.56
CA GLN A 319 27.94 -22.40 -20.18
C GLN A 319 27.76 -23.71 -20.96
N GLY A 320 28.27 -23.75 -22.17
CA GLY A 320 28.41 -24.98 -22.94
C GLY A 320 29.32 -24.78 -24.14
N GLY A 321 30.46 -25.48 -24.12
CA GLY A 321 31.21 -25.91 -25.31
C GLY A 321 32.17 -24.90 -25.90
#